data_AF-A0A1G0HAH6-F1
#
_entry.id   AF-A0A1G0HAH6-F1
#
_cell.length_a   1.000
_cell.length_b   1.000
_cell.length_c   1.000
_cell.angle_alpha   90.00
_cell.angle_beta   90.00
_cell.angle_gamma   90.00
#
_symmetry.space_group_name_H-M   'P 1'
#
loop_
_entity.id
_entity.type
_entity.pdbx_description
1 polymer ?
#
loop_
_entity_poly.entity_id
_entity_poly.type
_entity_poly.pdbx_seq_one_letter_code
_entity_poly.pdbx_strand_id
1 'polypeptide(L)'
;MVIESYFLHENLCHHMVHSQLLSHRPTLLIIHGLGDSGASYYNFLFSKELRDYNILIPDLLGYGKSSASTDYSFQCQVTGILKHIDYLQNQQGIESILI
;
A
#
# COMPACT_ATOMS: atom_id res chain seq x y z
N MET A 1 -2.17 0.06 15.31
CA MET A 1 -0.78 0.53 15.14
C MET A 1 -0.59 0.80 13.66
N VAL A 2 -0.09 1.98 13.32
CA VAL A 2 0.18 2.40 11.94
C VAL A 2 1.59 1.93 11.59
N ILE A 3 1.74 1.19 10.50
CA ILE A 3 3.04 0.71 10.04
C ILE A 3 3.28 1.34 8.67
N GLU A 4 4.42 2.00 8.51
CA GLU A 4 4.87 2.51 7.21
C GLU A 4 5.86 1.52 6.59
N SER A 5 5.74 1.30 5.28
CA SER A 5 6.68 0.52 4.49
C SER A 5 7.14 1.30 3.27
N TYR A 6 8.40 1.06 2.91
CA TYR A 6 9.06 1.65 1.76
C TYR A 6 9.66 0.54 0.91
N PHE A 7 9.38 0.55 -0.38
CA PHE A 7 9.88 -0.43 -1.33
C PHE A 7 10.56 0.26 -2.49
N LEU A 8 11.82 -0.09 -2.74
CA LEU A 8 12.61 0.47 -3.83
C LEU A 8 12.55 -0.47 -5.05
N HIS A 9 12.10 0.06 -6.18
CA HIS A 9 12.05 -0.67 -7.44
C HIS A 9 12.43 0.26 -8.60
N GLU A 10 13.42 -0.14 -9.42
CA GLU A 10 13.89 0.66 -10.57
C GLU A 10 14.22 2.12 -10.20
N ASN A 11 14.86 2.32 -9.04
CA ASN A 11 15.18 3.62 -8.45
C ASN A 11 13.97 4.49 -8.05
N LEU A 12 12.77 3.94 -8.05
CA LEU A 12 11.56 4.58 -7.54
C LEU A 12 11.24 4.02 -6.15
N CYS A 13 11.05 4.92 -5.18
CA CYS A 13 10.59 4.58 -3.85
C CYS A 13 9.07 4.59 -3.83
N HIS A 14 8.48 3.45 -3.46
CA HIS A 14 7.04 3.30 -3.25
C HIS A 14 6.76 3.31 -1.75
N HIS A 15 5.85 4.18 -1.33
CA HIS A 15 5.40 4.26 0.05
C HIS A 15 4.03 3.59 0.22
N MET A 16 3.85 2.89 1.34
CA MET A 16 2.58 2.32 1.73
C MET A 16 2.43 2.38 3.25
N VAL A 17 1.24 2.77 3.71
CA VAL A 17 0.85 2.60 5.10
C VAL A 17 -0.07 1.41 5.21
N HIS A 18 0.12 0.60 6.24
CA HIS A 18 -0.71 -0.56 6.44
C HIS A 18 -0.99 -0.84 7.93
N SER A 19 -2.04 -1.64 8.16
CA SER A 19 -2.29 -2.26 9.46
C SER A 19 -1.27 -3.36 9.74
N GLN A 20 -1.29 -3.93 10.94
CA GLN A 20 -0.67 -5.25 11.12
C GLN A 20 -1.27 -6.23 10.10
N LEU A 21 -0.42 -6.97 9.41
CA LEU A 21 -0.82 -7.97 8.41
C LEU A 21 -0.95 -9.32 9.07
N LEU A 22 -2.12 -9.95 8.95
CA LEU A 22 -2.40 -11.28 9.48
C LEU A 22 -2.94 -12.17 8.35
N SER A 23 -2.39 -13.39 8.24
CA SER A 23 -2.69 -14.32 7.15
C SER A 23 -4.16 -14.77 7.07
N HIS A 24 -4.90 -14.70 8.17
CA HIS A 24 -6.31 -15.10 8.23
C HIS A 24 -7.29 -13.97 7.96
N ARG A 25 -6.80 -12.74 7.70
CA ARG A 25 -7.66 -11.58 7.42
C ARG A 25 -7.70 -11.29 5.91
N PRO A 26 -8.89 -11.01 5.34
CA PRO A 26 -8.98 -10.46 4.00
C PRO A 26 -8.29 -9.09 3.92
N THR A 27 -7.87 -8.68 2.73
CA THR A 27 -7.17 -7.41 2.55
C THR A 27 -8.03 -6.40 1.80
N LEU A 28 -7.97 -5.15 2.25
CA LEU A 28 -8.51 -3.98 1.57
C LEU A 28 -7.37 -3.10 1.10
N LEU A 29 -7.30 -2.88 -0.21
CA LEU A 29 -6.39 -1.91 -0.82
C LEU A 29 -7.14 -0.61 -1.10
N ILE A 30 -6.73 0.48 -0.47
CA ILE A 30 -7.40 1.78 -0.54
C ILE A 30 -6.54 2.73 -1.36
N ILE A 31 -6.95 2.96 -2.61
CA ILE A 31 -6.20 3.76 -3.58
C ILE A 31 -6.82 5.17 -3.65
N HIS A 32 -5.99 6.19 -3.48
CA HIS A 32 -6.42 7.58 -3.56
C HIS A 32 -6.66 8.04 -5.01
N GLY A 33 -7.42 9.13 -5.17
CA GLY A 33 -7.66 9.80 -6.45
C GLY A 33 -6.59 10.83 -6.82
N LEU A 34 -6.77 11.47 -7.98
CA LEU A 34 -5.88 12.53 -8.47
C LEU A 34 -5.87 13.74 -7.51
N GLY A 35 -4.68 14.26 -7.18
CA GLY A 35 -4.52 15.43 -6.31
C GLY A 35 -4.58 15.13 -4.81
N ASP A 36 -4.67 13.85 -4.43
CA ASP A 36 -4.71 13.39 -3.04
C ASP A 36 -3.49 12.48 -2.72
N SER A 37 -3.47 11.88 -1.53
CA SER A 37 -2.48 10.90 -1.08
C SER A 37 -3.13 9.86 -0.18
N GLY A 38 -2.39 8.81 0.19
CA GLY A 38 -2.84 7.82 1.15
C GLY A 38 -3.20 8.41 2.52
N ALA A 39 -2.61 9.55 2.89
CA ALA A 39 -2.82 10.20 4.18
C ALA A 39 -4.29 10.53 4.48
N SER A 40 -5.08 10.86 3.46
CA SER A 40 -6.51 11.16 3.60
C SER A 40 -7.34 9.97 4.09
N TYR A 41 -6.79 8.76 4.02
CA TYR A 41 -7.47 7.50 4.34
C TYR A 41 -6.96 6.83 5.62
N TYR A 42 -5.98 7.41 6.34
CA TYR A 42 -5.39 6.80 7.53
C TYR A 42 -6.40 6.52 8.66
N ASN A 43 -7.52 7.27 8.71
CA ASN A 43 -8.58 7.01 9.68
C ASN A 43 -9.19 5.60 9.55
N PHE A 44 -9.13 4.98 8.36
CA PHE A 44 -9.59 3.61 8.17
C PHE A 44 -8.77 2.58 8.95
N LEU A 45 -7.51 2.87 9.26
CA LEU A 45 -6.66 2.01 10.11
C LEU A 45 -7.17 1.88 11.55
N PHE A 46 -8.06 2.78 11.96
CA PHE A 46 -8.64 2.84 13.31
C PHE A 46 -10.14 2.57 13.34
N SER A 47 -10.75 2.29 12.19
CA SER A 47 -12.18 1.95 12.11
C SER A 47 -12.45 0.62 12.81
N LYS A 48 -13.50 0.59 13.64
CA LYS A 48 -13.94 -0.65 14.31
C LYS A 48 -14.59 -1.61 13.33
N GLU A 49 -15.22 -1.08 12.29
CA GLU A 49 -15.89 -1.80 11.23
C GLU A 49 -14.89 -2.56 10.33
N LEU A 50 -13.66 -2.04 10.21
CA LEU A 50 -12.61 -2.63 9.38
C LEU A 50 -11.57 -3.44 10.17
N ARG A 51 -11.80 -3.68 11.47
CA ARG A 51 -10.84 -4.35 12.37
C ARG A 51 -10.42 -5.76 11.94
N ASP A 52 -11.25 -6.44 11.16
CA ASP A 52 -11.06 -7.81 10.71
C ASP A 52 -10.42 -7.89 9.32
N TYR A 53 -10.01 -6.75 8.76
CA TYR A 53 -9.27 -6.65 7.50
C TYR A 53 -7.81 -6.29 7.74
N ASN A 54 -6.95 -6.74 6.83
CA ASN A 54 -5.67 -6.07 6.59
C ASN A 54 -5.96 -4.84 5.72
N ILE A 55 -5.40 -3.69 6.08
CA ILE A 55 -5.60 -2.45 5.33
C ILE A 55 -4.27 -2.05 4.72
N LEU A 56 -4.25 -1.79 3.41
CA LEU A 56 -3.11 -1.29 2.65
C LEU A 56 -3.50 0.05 2.01
N ILE A 57 -2.66 1.07 2.20
CA ILE A 57 -2.89 2.43 1.73
C ILE A 57 -1.61 2.93 1.05
N PRO A 58 -1.43 2.68 -0.25
CA PRO A 58 -0.28 3.19 -0.99
C PRO A 58 -0.40 4.69 -1.27
N ASP A 59 0.74 5.36 -1.39
CA ASP A 59 0.84 6.58 -2.18
C ASP A 59 1.17 6.21 -3.63
N LEU A 60 0.39 6.69 -4.59
CA LEU A 60 0.71 6.55 -6.01
C LEU A 60 2.00 7.31 -6.33
N LEU A 61 2.77 6.86 -7.32
CA LEU A 61 3.96 7.57 -7.79
C LEU A 61 3.60 9.02 -8.14
N GLY A 62 4.44 9.95 -7.69
CA GLY A 62 4.24 11.39 -7.82
C GLY A 62 3.41 12.03 -6.70
N TYR A 63 2.91 11.25 -5.75
CA TYR A 63 2.07 11.74 -4.65
C TYR A 63 2.61 11.30 -3.28
N GLY A 64 2.23 12.05 -2.25
CA GLY A 64 2.56 11.74 -0.86
C GLY A 64 4.07 11.56 -0.65
N LYS A 65 4.46 10.40 -0.12
CA LYS A 65 5.85 10.02 0.13
C LYS A 65 6.45 9.10 -0.95
N SER A 66 5.68 8.75 -1.98
CA SER A 66 6.21 7.99 -3.12
C SER A 66 7.04 8.90 -4.04
N SER A 67 8.03 8.34 -4.72
CA SER A 67 8.90 9.07 -5.63
C SER A 67 8.12 9.72 -6.79
N ALA A 68 8.61 10.87 -7.25
CA ALA A 68 8.26 11.35 -8.58
C ALA A 68 8.79 10.37 -9.65
N SER A 69 8.04 10.22 -10.74
CA SER A 69 8.36 9.36 -11.87
C SER A 69 8.32 10.14 -13.18
N THR A 70 8.94 9.60 -14.22
CA THR A 70 8.75 10.06 -15.60
C THR A 70 7.64 9.28 -16.31
N ASP A 71 7.24 8.13 -15.77
CA ASP A 71 6.12 7.31 -16.22
C ASP A 71 5.06 7.21 -15.13
N TYR A 72 3.88 7.78 -15.41
CA TYR A 72 2.70 7.72 -14.53
C TYR A 72 1.57 6.88 -15.15
N SER A 73 1.90 6.01 -16.10
CA SER A 73 0.93 5.09 -16.68
C SER A 73 0.28 4.22 -15.60
N PHE A 74 -0.98 3.82 -15.84
CA PHE A 74 -1.67 2.89 -14.95
C PHE A 74 -0.86 1.60 -14.74
N GLN A 75 -0.20 1.11 -15.79
CA GLN A 75 0.63 -0.08 -15.70
C GLN A 75 1.79 0.11 -14.72
N CYS A 76 2.51 1.24 -14.78
CA CYS A 76 3.60 1.54 -13.85
C CYS A 76 3.08 1.62 -12.41
N GLN A 77 1.97 2.33 -12.18
CA GLN A 77 1.34 2.45 -10.86
C GLN A 77 0.94 1.10 -10.28
N VAL A 78 0.21 0.29 -11.05
CA VAL A 78 -0.25 -1.05 -10.64
C VAL A 78 0.94 -1.97 -10.38
N THR A 79 1.94 -1.97 -11.25
CA THR A 79 3.13 -2.81 -11.11
C THR A 79 3.89 -2.48 -9.82
N GLY A 80 4.06 -1.19 -9.51
CA GLY A 80 4.71 -0.75 -8.27
C GLY A 80 3.96 -1.20 -7.02
N ILE A 81 2.62 -1.06 -7.02
CA ILE A 81 1.77 -1.50 -5.90
C ILE A 81 1.88 -3.02 -5.70
N LEU A 82 1.71 -3.81 -6.76
CA LEU A 82 1.79 -5.28 -6.68
C LEU A 82 3.15 -5.75 -6.15
N LYS A 83 4.25 -5.19 -6.65
CA LYS A 83 5.59 -5.55 -6.16
C LYS A 83 5.81 -5.17 -4.69
N HIS A 84 5.24 -4.06 -4.23
CA HIS A 84 5.30 -3.68 -2.83
C HIS A 84 4.49 -4.67 -1.96
N ILE A 85 3.32 -5.12 -2.43
CA ILE A 85 2.53 -6.16 -1.75
C ILE A 85 3.32 -7.46 -1.65
N ASP A 86 3.94 -7.91 -2.74
CA ASP A 86 4.76 -9.12 -2.77
C ASP A 86 5.94 -9.01 -1.79
N TYR A 87 6.58 -7.84 -1.72
CA TYR A 87 7.64 -7.56 -0.75
C TYR A 87 7.14 -7.72 0.70
N LEU A 88 5.97 -7.17 1.03
CA LEU A 88 5.38 -7.27 2.36
C LEU A 88 5.00 -8.70 2.74
N GLN A 89 4.43 -9.46 1.79
CA GLN A 89 4.10 -10.88 2.00
C GLN A 89 5.36 -11.70 2.32
N ASN A 90 6.44 -11.50 1.56
CA ASN A 90 7.71 -12.20 1.75
C ASN A 90 8.39 -11.85 3.08
N GLN A 91 8.34 -10.58 3.52
CA GLN A 91 8.90 -10.15 4.80
C GLN A 91 8.18 -10.76 6.01
N GLN A 92 6.87 -11.01 5.90
CA GLN A 92 6.02 -11.47 7.00
C GLN A 92 5.74 -12.99 6.97
N GLY A 93 6.24 -13.72 5.96
CA GLY A 93 5.96 -15.15 5.80
C GLY A 93 4.48 -15.46 5.58
N ILE A 94 3.73 -14.56 4.94
CA ILE A 94 2.30 -14.71 4.66
C ILE A 94 2.15 -15.24 3.23
N GLU A 95 1.65 -16.47 3.07
CA GLU A 95 1.60 -17.16 1.76
C GLU A 95 0.60 -16.59 0.76
N SER A 96 -0.28 -15.66 1.14
CA SER A 96 -1.10 -14.92 0.17
C SER A 96 -1.94 -13.84 0.86
N ILE A 97 -1.81 -12.61 0.37
CA ILE A 97 -2.87 -11.62 0.44
C ILE A 97 -3.56 -11.67 -0.91
N LEU A 98 -4.70 -12.37 -1.00
CA LEU A 98 -5.62 -12.20 -2.11
C LEU A 98 -6.25 -10.81 -1.99
N ILE A 99 -6.04 -9.97 -3.00
CA ILE A 99 -6.68 -8.65 -3.17
C ILE A 99 -7.78 -8.80 -4.20
#